data_AF-A0A4R6KEN2-F1
#
_entry.id   AF-A0A4R6KEN2-F1
#
_cell.length_a   1.000
_cell.length_b   1.000
_cell.length_c   1.000
_cell.angle_alpha   90.00
_cell.angle_beta   90.00
_cell.angle_gamma   90.00
#
_symmetry.space_group_name_H-M   'P 1'
#
loop_
_entity.id
_entity.type
_entity.pdbx_description
1 polymer ?
#
loop_
_entity_poly.entity_id
_entity_poly.type
_entity_poly.pdbx_seq_one_letter_code
_entity_poly.pdbx_strand_id
1 'polypeptide(L)'
;MVSFDWGLDEPAATPGVGCIAVPPADLPEVVELVGQGWSLAPEEPLWVFLPAIWPRTHRTWVADRSTRWVEHSRDGVVVERVPWSADVYAEVESDYNGLLAEAEIPPRPANRLWLLKPPSSVVSVQAVLDRLLEPTLSPDSEIVPSCNSAFVSHAHRTIHALFS
;
A
#
# COMPACT_ATOMS: atom_id res chain seq x y z
N MET A 1 18.30 12.55 -6.11
CA MET A 1 16.89 12.46 -6.53
C MET A 1 16.47 11.01 -6.38
N VAL A 2 15.41 10.74 -5.62
CA VAL A 2 14.88 9.37 -5.44
C VAL A 2 14.22 8.97 -6.76
N SER A 3 14.51 7.77 -7.27
CA SER A 3 13.84 7.25 -8.46
C SER A 3 12.68 6.38 -8.00
N PHE A 4 11.46 6.78 -8.30
CA PHE A 4 10.26 5.98 -8.05
C PHE A 4 9.98 5.09 -9.25
N ASP A 5 9.73 3.81 -9.01
CA ASP A 5 9.37 2.85 -10.05
C ASP A 5 8.23 1.98 -9.52
N TRP A 6 7.16 1.85 -10.30
CA TRP A 6 6.08 0.91 -9.99
C TRP A 6 6.34 -0.49 -10.56
N GLY A 7 7.35 -0.68 -11.42
CA GLY A 7 7.74 -2.01 -11.94
C GLY A 7 6.67 -2.62 -12.84
N LEU A 8 6.13 -1.85 -13.79
CA LEU A 8 5.05 -2.29 -14.67
C LEU A 8 5.59 -2.99 -15.91
N ASP A 9 5.63 -4.32 -15.87
CA ASP A 9 5.96 -5.13 -17.05
C ASP A 9 4.72 -5.55 -17.85
N GLU A 10 3.52 -5.46 -17.26
CA GLU A 10 2.25 -5.85 -17.88
C GLU A 10 1.16 -4.78 -17.71
N PRO A 11 0.23 -4.64 -18.69
CA PRO A 11 -0.87 -3.69 -18.62
C PRO A 11 -1.76 -4.01 -17.41
N ALA A 12 -2.28 -2.96 -16.76
CA ALA A 12 -3.26 -3.15 -15.69
C ALA A 12 -4.44 -3.98 -16.20
N ALA A 13 -4.89 -4.94 -15.39
CA ALA A 13 -6.14 -5.64 -15.66
C ALA A 13 -7.27 -4.60 -15.78
N THR A 14 -8.21 -4.86 -16.68
CA THR A 14 -9.44 -4.06 -16.77
C THR A 14 -10.06 -3.99 -15.37
N PRO A 15 -10.51 -2.79 -14.90
CA PRO A 15 -11.14 -2.67 -13.60
C PRO A 15 -12.22 -3.72 -13.46
N GLY A 16 -11.98 -4.71 -12.60
CA GLY A 16 -13.04 -5.52 -12.08
C GLY A 16 -13.71 -4.64 -11.05
N VAL A 17 -14.74 -3.88 -11.44
CA VAL A 17 -15.69 -3.37 -10.46
C VAL A 17 -16.13 -4.59 -9.65
N GLY A 18 -15.60 -4.72 -8.43
CA GLY A 18 -15.50 -5.94 -7.63
C GLY A 18 -16.44 -7.08 -8.05
N CYS A 19 -15.96 -7.95 -8.94
CA CYS A 19 -16.75 -9.08 -9.44
C CYS A 19 -16.87 -10.19 -8.38
N ILE A 20 -16.06 -10.14 -7.32
CA ILE A 20 -15.99 -11.15 -6.28
C ILE A 20 -16.17 -10.49 -4.91
N ALA A 21 -17.24 -10.86 -4.21
CA ALA A 21 -17.57 -10.41 -2.86
C ALA A 21 -16.67 -11.08 -1.79
N VAL A 22 -15.36 -10.99 -1.98
CA VAL A 22 -14.32 -11.57 -1.10
C VAL A 22 -13.33 -10.45 -0.75
N PRO A 23 -12.92 -10.31 0.52
CA PRO A 23 -11.90 -9.34 0.92
C PRO A 23 -10.59 -9.53 0.15
N PRO A 24 -9.79 -8.47 -0.07
CA PRO A 24 -8.48 -8.56 -0.73
C PRO A 24 -7.58 -9.68 -0.20
N ALA A 25 -7.53 -9.86 1.12
CA ALA A 25 -6.70 -10.87 1.79
C ALA A 25 -7.12 -12.32 1.50
N ASP A 26 -8.37 -12.53 1.10
CA ASP A 26 -8.97 -13.84 0.89
C ASP A 26 -8.98 -14.26 -0.60
N LEU A 27 -8.48 -13.40 -1.50
CA LEU A 27 -8.31 -13.76 -2.90
C LEU A 27 -7.31 -14.93 -3.04
N PRO A 28 -7.60 -15.97 -3.84
CA PRO A 28 -6.74 -17.15 -3.94
C PRO A 28 -5.28 -16.83 -4.27
N GLU A 29 -5.04 -15.88 -5.18
CA GLU A 29 -3.70 -15.47 -5.59
C GLU A 29 -2.94 -14.76 -4.46
N VAL A 30 -3.66 -13.99 -3.64
CA VAL A 30 -3.09 -13.34 -2.46
C VAL A 30 -2.74 -14.38 -1.40
N VAL A 31 -3.64 -15.32 -1.12
CA VAL A 31 -3.40 -16.41 -0.16
C VAL A 31 -2.19 -17.25 -0.56
N GLU A 32 -2.07 -17.59 -1.85
CA GLU A 32 -0.92 -18.33 -2.38
C GLU A 32 0.40 -17.59 -2.15
N LEU A 33 0.46 -16.30 -2.49
CA LEU A 33 1.65 -15.48 -2.28
C LEU A 33 1.96 -15.29 -0.80
N VAL A 34 0.96 -15.08 0.05
CA VAL A 34 1.16 -15.01 1.51
C VAL A 34 1.78 -16.31 2.03
N GLY A 35 1.34 -17.48 1.52
CA GLY A 35 1.97 -18.77 1.81
C GLY A 35 3.45 -18.88 1.40
N GLN A 36 3.91 -18.04 0.46
CA GLN A 36 5.31 -17.94 0.01
C GLN A 36 6.11 -16.85 0.74
N GLY A 37 5.54 -16.27 1.81
CA GLY A 37 6.17 -15.24 2.63
C GLY A 37 6.01 -13.81 2.09
N TRP A 38 5.06 -13.58 1.19
CA TRP A 38 4.63 -12.23 0.83
C TRP A 38 3.66 -11.67 1.87
N SER A 39 3.45 -10.36 1.88
CA SER A 39 2.44 -9.71 2.70
C SER A 39 1.74 -8.64 1.87
N LEU A 40 0.42 -8.48 2.03
CA LEU A 40 -0.28 -7.35 1.41
C LEU A 40 0.37 -6.04 1.87
N ALA A 41 0.59 -5.14 0.91
CA ALA A 41 1.04 -3.81 1.22
C ALA A 41 -0.08 -3.08 2.01
N PRO A 42 0.27 -2.36 3.08
CA PRO A 42 -0.67 -1.47 3.74
C PRO A 42 -1.19 -0.42 2.74
N GLU A 43 -2.49 -0.16 2.78
CA GLU A 43 -3.17 0.79 1.87
C GLU A 43 -3.59 2.09 2.57
N GLU A 44 -3.24 2.25 3.85
CA GLU A 44 -3.47 3.48 4.57
C GLU A 44 -2.79 4.67 3.85
N PRO A 45 -3.38 5.88 3.89
CA PRO A 45 -2.80 7.08 3.29
C PRO A 45 -1.32 7.31 3.60
N LEU A 46 -0.88 6.92 4.81
CA LEU A 46 0.51 7.01 5.25
C LEU A 46 1.47 6.12 4.44
N TRP A 47 1.01 5.00 3.90
CA TRP A 47 1.85 3.95 3.33
C TRP A 47 1.66 3.72 1.83
N VAL A 48 0.79 4.49 1.18
CA VAL A 48 0.43 4.30 -0.22
C VAL A 48 1.61 4.36 -1.21
N PHE A 49 2.72 5.00 -0.81
CA PHE A 49 3.95 5.09 -1.59
C PHE A 49 4.85 3.84 -1.51
N LEU A 50 4.64 2.95 -0.54
CA LEU A 50 5.58 1.85 -0.26
C LEU A 50 5.92 1.01 -1.48
N PRO A 51 4.96 0.58 -2.33
CA PRO A 51 5.31 -0.25 -3.47
C PRO A 51 6.23 0.48 -4.45
N ALA A 52 6.17 1.80 -4.58
CA ALA A 52 7.04 2.58 -5.47
C ALA A 52 8.51 2.59 -5.02
N ILE A 53 8.77 2.47 -3.71
CA ILE A 53 10.11 2.54 -3.11
C ILE A 53 10.65 1.19 -2.64
N TRP A 54 9.82 0.15 -2.60
CA TRP A 54 10.25 -1.18 -2.22
C TRP A 54 11.10 -1.83 -3.33
N PRO A 55 12.18 -2.58 -3.05
CA PRO A 55 12.98 -3.16 -4.12
C PRO A 55 12.16 -4.03 -5.08
N ARG A 56 12.40 -3.88 -6.38
CA ARG A 56 11.61 -4.53 -7.43
C ARG A 56 11.56 -6.06 -7.32
N THR A 57 12.63 -6.69 -6.85
CA THR A 57 12.68 -8.15 -6.60
C THR A 57 11.92 -8.61 -5.35
N HIS A 58 11.47 -7.67 -4.52
CA HIS A 58 10.78 -7.91 -3.25
C HIS A 58 9.41 -7.23 -3.18
N ARG A 59 8.88 -6.82 -4.33
CA ARG A 59 7.49 -6.40 -4.50
C ARG A 59 6.88 -7.15 -5.67
N THR A 60 5.59 -7.40 -5.60
CA THR A 60 4.80 -7.92 -6.70
C THR A 60 3.38 -7.37 -6.59
N TRP A 61 2.52 -7.68 -7.54
CA TRP A 61 1.12 -7.28 -7.51
C TRP A 61 0.24 -8.37 -8.11
N VAL A 62 -1.03 -8.34 -7.73
CA VAL A 62 -2.11 -9.08 -8.38
C VAL A 62 -3.22 -8.10 -8.75
N ALA A 63 -4.05 -8.47 -9.72
CA ALA A 63 -5.23 -7.67 -10.07
C ALA A 63 -6.18 -7.59 -8.87
N ASP A 64 -6.55 -6.37 -8.48
CA ASP A 64 -7.62 -6.19 -7.49
C ASP A 64 -8.96 -6.52 -8.15
N ARG A 65 -9.52 -7.66 -7.77
CA ARG A 65 -10.86 -8.12 -8.20
C ARG A 65 -11.85 -8.14 -7.05
N SER A 66 -11.43 -7.65 -5.89
CA SER A 66 -12.24 -7.63 -4.67
C SER A 66 -13.32 -6.56 -4.74
N THR A 67 -14.45 -6.81 -4.10
CA THR A 67 -15.39 -5.74 -3.76
C THR A 67 -14.92 -5.06 -2.48
N ARG A 68 -14.65 -3.76 -2.54
CA ARG A 68 -14.45 -2.91 -1.35
C ARG A 68 -15.78 -2.48 -0.77
N TRP A 69 -15.81 -2.30 0.54
CA TRP A 69 -17.03 -2.04 1.30
C TRP A 69 -16.84 -0.81 2.19
N VAL A 70 -17.90 -0.03 2.35
CA VAL A 70 -18.04 0.88 3.48
C VAL A 70 -18.82 0.15 4.58
N GLU A 71 -18.27 0.17 5.80
CA GLU A 71 -18.97 -0.35 6.97
C GLU A 71 -19.68 0.78 7.69
N HIS A 72 -21.01 0.69 7.80
CA HIS A 72 -21.77 1.58 8.65
C HIS A 72 -21.91 0.93 10.01
N SER A 73 -21.42 1.63 11.03
CA SER A 73 -21.48 1.19 12.42
C SER A 73 -22.45 2.05 13.23
N ARG A 74 -23.19 1.42 14.13
CA ARG A 74 -24.04 2.07 15.13
C ARG A 74 -23.65 1.54 16.49
N ASP A 75 -23.35 2.43 17.43
CA ASP A 75 -22.92 2.08 18.78
C ASP A 75 -21.70 1.11 18.81
N GLY A 76 -20.78 1.28 17.85
CA GLY A 76 -19.58 0.44 17.71
C GLY A 76 -19.81 -0.93 17.07
N VAL A 77 -21.03 -1.24 16.64
CA VAL A 77 -21.38 -2.49 15.96
C VAL A 77 -21.63 -2.21 14.49
N VAL A 78 -20.98 -2.97 13.60
CA VAL A 78 -21.25 -2.92 12.16
C VAL A 78 -22.68 -3.39 11.91
N VAL A 79 -23.53 -2.49 11.43
CA VAL A 79 -24.95 -2.77 11.13
C VAL A 79 -25.20 -2.96 9.64
N GLU A 80 -24.31 -2.47 8.78
CA GLU A 80 -24.45 -2.57 7.33
C GLU A 80 -23.08 -2.55 6.65
N ARG A 81 -22.96 -3.29 5.55
CA ARG A 81 -21.83 -3.22 4.61
C ARG A 81 -22.37 -2.92 3.23
N VAL A 82 -21.96 -1.79 2.66
CA VAL A 82 -22.37 -1.37 1.31
C VAL A 82 -21.15 -1.43 0.40
N PRO A 83 -21.23 -2.05 -0.78
CA PRO A 83 -20.11 -2.06 -1.69
C PRO A 83 -19.84 -0.64 -2.19
N TRP A 84 -18.57 -0.29 -2.39
CA TRP A 84 -18.21 1.01 -2.95
C TRP A 84 -18.82 1.18 -4.34
N SER A 85 -19.39 2.37 -4.60
CA SER A 85 -19.78 2.77 -5.94
C SER A 85 -18.52 3.10 -6.77
N ALA A 86 -18.66 3.13 -8.10
CA ALA A 86 -17.58 3.56 -8.98
C ALA A 86 -17.05 4.96 -8.63
N ASP A 87 -17.94 5.86 -8.19
CA ASP A 87 -17.56 7.22 -7.77
C ASP A 87 -16.71 7.21 -6.49
N VAL A 88 -17.07 6.36 -5.51
CA VAL A 88 -16.27 6.19 -4.27
C VAL A 88 -14.88 5.64 -4.60
N TYR A 89 -14.79 4.65 -5.50
CA TYR A 89 -13.49 4.17 -5.98
C TYR A 89 -12.66 5.29 -6.60
N ALA A 90 -13.27 6.10 -7.48
CA ALA A 90 -12.57 7.18 -8.16
C ALA A 90 -12.11 8.27 -7.19
N GLU A 91 -12.92 8.61 -6.19
CA GLU A 91 -12.59 9.59 -5.14
C GLU A 91 -11.40 9.12 -4.30
N VAL A 92 -11.43 7.88 -3.80
CA VAL A 92 -10.33 7.31 -3.01
C VAL A 92 -9.03 7.22 -3.82
N GLU A 93 -9.10 6.78 -5.09
CA GLU A 93 -7.93 6.80 -5.97
C GLU A 93 -7.41 8.21 -6.22
N SER A 94 -8.30 9.20 -6.36
CA SER A 94 -7.93 10.60 -6.52
C SER A 94 -7.20 11.13 -5.27
N ASP A 95 -7.71 10.84 -4.07
CA ASP A 95 -7.11 11.26 -2.80
C ASP A 95 -5.70 10.67 -2.63
N TYR A 96 -5.55 9.36 -2.90
CA TYR A 96 -4.24 8.71 -2.86
C TYR A 96 -3.27 9.30 -3.88
N ASN A 97 -3.71 9.58 -5.11
CA ASN A 97 -2.87 10.22 -6.10
C ASN A 97 -2.52 11.67 -5.74
N GLY A 98 -3.39 12.38 -5.02
CA GLY A 98 -3.08 13.69 -4.43
C GLY A 98 -1.93 13.61 -3.44
N LEU A 99 -1.98 12.66 -2.50
CA LEU A 99 -0.90 12.42 -1.52
C LEU A 99 0.42 12.03 -2.18
N LEU A 100 0.37 11.17 -3.21
CA LEU A 100 1.56 10.79 -3.98
C LEU A 100 2.16 12.00 -4.71
N ALA A 101 1.33 12.86 -5.28
CA ALA A 101 1.77 14.08 -5.96
C ALA A 101 2.46 15.06 -5.00
N GLU A 102 1.97 15.23 -3.77
CA GLU A 102 2.64 16.04 -2.73
C GLU A 102 4.06 15.53 -2.40
N ALA A 103 4.29 14.23 -2.55
CA ALA A 103 5.60 13.60 -2.37
C ALA A 103 6.41 13.48 -3.68
N GLU A 104 5.96 14.10 -4.77
CA GLU A 104 6.57 14.03 -6.11
C GLU A 104 6.65 12.61 -6.69
N ILE A 105 5.73 11.73 -6.28
CA ILE A 105 5.63 10.35 -6.75
C ILE A 105 4.60 10.29 -7.89
N PRO A 106 4.89 9.60 -9.00
CA PRO A 106 3.92 9.42 -10.07
C PRO A 106 2.66 8.67 -9.55
N PRO A 107 1.48 8.93 -10.15
CA PRO A 107 0.24 8.27 -9.77
C PRO A 107 0.39 6.75 -9.68
N ARG A 108 -0.29 6.14 -8.69
CA ARG A 108 -0.23 4.70 -8.52
C ARG A 108 -1.03 4.01 -9.64
N PRO A 109 -0.59 2.84 -10.11
CA PRO A 109 -1.38 2.07 -11.05
C PRO A 109 -2.66 1.56 -10.36
N ALA A 110 -3.81 1.89 -10.94
CA ALA A 110 -5.11 1.46 -10.43
C ALA A 110 -5.32 -0.06 -10.51
N ASN A 111 -6.26 -0.57 -9.70
CA ASN A 111 -6.72 -1.97 -9.68
C ASN A 111 -5.62 -3.00 -9.39
N ARG A 112 -4.70 -2.66 -8.49
CA ARG A 112 -3.61 -3.56 -8.08
C ARG A 112 -3.58 -3.70 -6.57
N LEU A 113 -3.55 -4.95 -6.12
CA LEU A 113 -3.14 -5.28 -4.76
C LEU A 113 -1.63 -5.51 -4.79
N TRP A 114 -0.89 -4.63 -4.13
CA TRP A 114 0.56 -4.78 -3.99
C TRP A 114 0.88 -5.74 -2.86
N LEU A 115 1.91 -6.55 -3.08
CA LEU A 115 2.47 -7.43 -2.07
C LEU A 115 3.96 -7.15 -1.92
N LEU A 116 4.41 -7.14 -0.68
CA LEU A 116 5.77 -6.84 -0.27
C LEU A 116 6.37 -8.04 0.43
N LYS A 117 7.64 -8.30 0.16
CA LYS A 117 8.44 -9.28 0.90
C LYS A 117 9.43 -8.53 1.78
N PRO A 118 9.51 -8.81 3.09
CA PRO A 118 10.49 -8.16 3.96
C PRO A 118 11.92 -8.58 3.57
N PRO A 119 12.92 -7.75 3.91
CA PRO A 119 14.31 -8.14 3.80
C PRO A 119 14.61 -9.33 4.72
N SER A 120 15.56 -10.20 4.37
CA SER A 120 15.87 -11.41 5.15
C SER A 120 16.36 -11.13 6.58
N SER A 121 16.83 -9.90 6.83
CA SER A 121 17.27 -9.41 8.14
C SER A 121 16.12 -8.97 9.06
N VAL A 122 14.87 -8.96 8.56
CA VAL A 122 13.68 -8.49 9.27
C VAL A 122 12.57 -9.52 9.17
N VAL A 123 11.86 -9.73 10.28
CA VAL A 123 10.87 -10.82 10.42
C VAL A 123 9.61 -10.60 9.58
N SER A 124 9.19 -9.35 9.36
CA SER A 124 7.92 -9.03 8.71
C SER A 124 7.92 -7.64 8.07
N VAL A 125 6.95 -7.36 7.20
CA VAL A 125 6.71 -6.01 6.67
C VAL A 125 6.36 -5.05 7.80
N GLN A 126 5.53 -5.46 8.77
CA GLN A 126 5.21 -4.64 9.94
C GLN A 126 6.46 -4.17 10.70
N ALA A 127 7.43 -5.06 10.92
CA ALA A 127 8.68 -4.68 11.58
C ALA A 127 9.52 -3.69 10.76
N VAL A 128 9.36 -3.65 9.44
CA VAL A 128 9.93 -2.58 8.61
C VAL A 128 9.17 -1.27 8.87
N LEU A 129 7.83 -1.28 8.87
CA LEU A 129 7.02 -0.09 9.13
C LEU A 129 7.30 0.52 10.51
N ASP A 130 7.45 -0.32 11.53
CA ASP A 130 7.80 0.13 12.88
C ASP A 130 9.13 0.89 12.87
N ARG A 131 10.15 0.38 12.15
CA ARG A 131 11.44 1.07 11.96
C ARG A 131 11.33 2.38 11.18
N LEU A 132 10.37 2.50 10.27
CA LEU A 132 10.11 3.76 9.56
C LEU A 132 9.51 4.82 10.48
N LEU A 133 8.73 4.39 11.48
CA LEU A 133 8.10 5.27 12.45
C LEU A 133 9.03 5.63 13.62
N GLU A 134 9.99 4.78 13.99
CA GLU A 134 10.91 5.00 15.11
C GLU A 134 11.45 6.45 15.24
N PRO A 135 11.97 7.10 14.18
CA PRO A 135 12.48 8.47 14.29
C PRO A 135 11.40 9.50 14.63
N THR A 136 10.16 9.25 14.20
CA THR A 136 9.02 10.16 14.38
C THR A 136 8.46 10.13 15.80
N LEU A 137 8.86 9.15 16.61
CA LEU A 137 8.45 9.04 18.02
C LEU A 137 9.20 10.04 18.93
N SER A 138 10.29 10.64 18.45
CA SER A 138 11.01 11.68 19.19
C SER A 138 10.22 12.99 19.16
N PRO A 139 10.06 13.69 20.30
CA PRO A 139 9.41 15.01 20.33
C PRO A 139 10.18 16.07 19.54
N ASP A 140 11.48 15.84 19.28
CA ASP A 140 12.34 16.73 18.50
C ASP A 140 12.44 16.30 17.01
N SER A 141 11.63 15.35 16.57
CA SER A 141 11.64 14.88 15.18
C SER A 141 11.14 15.95 14.22
N GLU A 142 11.96 16.32 13.25
CA GLU A 142 11.55 17.15 12.11
C GLU A 142 10.76 16.34 11.07
N ILE A 143 10.74 15.01 11.18
CA ILE A 143 10.04 14.11 10.26
C ILE A 143 8.63 13.84 10.81
N VAL A 144 7.63 14.29 10.06
CA VAL A 144 6.21 14.00 10.33
C VAL A 144 5.80 12.75 9.53
N PRO A 145 5.17 11.75 10.16
CA PRO A 145 4.71 10.55 9.47
C PRO A 145 3.47 10.86 8.64
N SER A 146 3.69 11.27 7.39
CA SER A 146 2.67 11.40 6.35
C SER A 146 3.30 11.14 4.98
N CYS A 147 2.48 10.96 3.94
CA CYS A 147 2.97 10.83 2.56
C CYS A 147 3.47 12.19 2.03
N ASN A 148 4.62 12.63 2.54
CA ASN A 148 5.31 13.86 2.16
C ASN A 148 6.76 13.55 1.73
N SER A 149 7.40 14.49 1.04
CA SER A 149 8.74 14.31 0.49
C SER A 149 9.81 13.94 1.55
N ALA A 150 9.72 14.50 2.77
CA ALA A 150 10.69 14.25 3.84
C ALA A 150 10.57 12.81 4.38
N PHE A 151 9.35 12.37 4.70
CA PHE A 151 9.10 11.03 5.20
C PHE A 151 9.35 9.97 4.13
N VAL A 152 8.91 10.19 2.88
CA VAL A 152 9.19 9.29 1.76
C VAL A 152 10.69 9.14 1.52
N SER A 153 11.43 10.26 1.57
CA SER A 153 12.90 10.23 1.41
C SER A 153 13.59 9.45 2.53
N HIS A 154 13.11 9.62 3.77
CA HIS A 154 13.56 8.82 4.91
C HIS A 154 13.25 7.34 4.68
N ALA A 155 12.00 7.00 4.36
CA ALA A 155 11.54 5.63 4.15
C ALA A 155 12.32 4.92 3.05
N HIS A 156 12.55 5.58 1.90
CA HIS A 156 13.35 5.04 0.81
C HIS A 156 14.77 4.68 1.26
N ARG A 157 15.46 5.59 1.97
CA ARG A 157 16.83 5.31 2.47
C ARG A 157 16.83 4.15 3.46
N THR A 158 15.91 4.15 4.41
CA THR A 158 15.81 3.10 5.43
C THR A 158 15.54 1.74 4.79
N ILE A 159 14.55 1.64 3.90
CA ILE A 159 14.23 0.40 3.19
C ILE A 159 15.44 -0.10 2.40
N HIS A 160 16.05 0.73 1.55
CA HIS A 160 17.19 0.29 0.73
C HIS A 160 18.39 -0.15 1.57
N ALA A 161 18.63 0.47 2.74
CA ALA A 161 19.68 0.04 3.66
C ALA A 161 19.40 -1.34 4.27
N LEU A 162 18.13 -1.75 4.42
CA LEU A 162 17.76 -3.07 4.95
C LEU A 162 17.93 -4.21 3.93
N PHE A 163 17.94 -3.88 2.63
CA PHE A 163 18.10 -4.83 1.52
C PHE A 163 19.53 -4.88 0.95
N SER A 164 20.44 -4.08 1.50
CA SER A 164 21.87 -4.06 1.16
C SER A 164 22.64 -5.09 1.99
#